data_AF-A0A6A4G8W1-F1
#
_entry.id   AF-A0A6A4G8W1-F1
#
_cell.length_a   1.000
_cell.length_b   1.000
_cell.length_c   1.000
_cell.angle_alpha   90.00
_cell.angle_beta   90.00
_cell.angle_gamma   90.00
#
_symmetry.space_group_name_H-M   'P 1'
#
loop_
_entity.id
_entity.type
_entity.pdbx_description
1 polymer ?
#
loop_
_entity_poly.entity_id
_entity_poly.type
_entity_poly.pdbx_seq_one_letter_code
_entity_poly.pdbx_strand_id
1 'polypeptide(L)'
;MPSRKKFVYVEALNCGSITRFLSHACEPNAAFVELQNRTSVKVLVKMIDDVKAGAEITVHYGDETWFKCACDNCWEENEADTVE
;
A
#
# COMPACT_ATOMS: atom_id res chain seq x y z
N MET A 1 29.41 13.67 -4.81
CA MET A 1 29.23 12.49 -3.94
C MET A 1 27.74 12.22 -3.83
N PRO A 2 27.25 10.98 -4.01
CA PRO A 2 25.82 10.72 -3.82
C PRO A 2 25.49 10.93 -2.34
N SER A 3 24.54 11.81 -2.06
CA SER A 3 24.04 12.02 -0.70
C SER A 3 23.40 10.72 -0.19
N ARG A 4 23.82 10.25 0.97
CA ARG A 4 23.25 9.07 1.65
C ARG A 4 21.75 9.31 1.87
N LYS A 5 20.89 8.46 1.29
CA LYS A 5 19.44 8.52 1.50
C LYS A 5 19.14 8.35 3.00
N LYS A 6 18.31 9.24 3.54
CA LYS A 6 17.78 9.13 4.90
C LYS A 6 16.38 8.56 4.80
N PHE A 7 16.07 7.56 5.62
CA PHE A 7 14.77 6.92 5.67
C PHE A 7 14.10 7.24 7.00
N VAL A 8 12.78 7.43 6.96
CA VAL A 8 11.92 7.60 8.13
C VAL A 8 10.74 6.65 7.94
N TYR A 9 10.34 5.97 9.01
CA TYR A 9 9.22 5.04 9.01
C TYR A 9 8.05 5.63 9.79
N VAL A 10 6.83 5.35 9.34
CA VAL A 10 5.58 5.77 10.02
C VAL A 10 4.95 4.51 10.62
N GLU A 11 4.89 4.45 11.95
CA GLU A 11 4.22 3.38 12.69
C GLU A 11 2.81 3.84 13.08
N ALA A 12 1.78 3.11 12.64
CA ALA A 12 0.38 3.47 12.80
C ALA A 12 -0.42 2.49 13.67
N LEU A 13 0.23 1.46 14.25
CA LEU A 13 -0.40 0.39 15.03
C LEU A 13 -1.23 0.95 16.20
N ASN A 14 -0.64 1.85 17.00
CA ASN A 14 -1.26 2.38 18.22
C ASN A 14 -1.89 3.77 18.01
N CYS A 15 -1.42 4.53 17.01
CA CYS A 15 -1.88 5.89 16.75
C CYS A 15 -1.78 6.17 15.25
N GLY A 16 -2.91 6.47 14.62
CA GLY A 16 -2.99 6.70 13.19
C GLY A 16 -4.38 7.18 12.78
N SER A 17 -4.62 7.23 11.47
CA SER A 17 -5.93 7.56 10.92
C SER A 17 -6.63 6.31 10.38
N ILE A 18 -7.78 6.50 9.73
CA ILE A 18 -8.49 5.44 8.99
C ILE A 18 -7.61 4.78 7.90
N THR A 19 -6.58 5.48 7.40
CA THR A 19 -5.68 4.98 6.36
C THR A 19 -4.89 3.73 6.75
N ARG A 20 -4.80 3.40 8.05
CA ARG A 20 -4.12 2.19 8.52
C ARG A 20 -4.83 0.89 8.14
N PHE A 21 -6.08 0.98 7.68
CA PHE A 21 -6.90 -0.17 7.29
C PHE A 21 -6.90 -0.45 5.80
N LEU A 22 -6.17 0.33 4.99
CA LEU A 22 -6.11 0.10 3.54
C LEU A 22 -5.33 -1.18 3.26
N SER A 23 -5.98 -2.16 2.65
CA SER A 23 -5.40 -3.45 2.30
C SER A 23 -4.41 -3.34 1.13
N HIS A 24 -3.59 -4.37 0.99
CA HIS A 24 -2.72 -4.54 -0.17
C HIS A 24 -3.47 -5.08 -1.38
N ALA A 25 -3.15 -4.56 -2.57
CA ALA A 25 -3.38 -5.24 -3.84
C ALA A 25 -2.14 -5.08 -4.74
N CYS A 26 -1.83 -6.10 -5.55
CA CYS A 26 -0.76 -6.03 -6.56
C CYS A 26 -1.09 -5.02 -7.67
N GLU A 27 -2.38 -4.87 -7.99
CA GLU A 27 -2.92 -3.84 -8.88
C GLU A 27 -3.85 -2.91 -8.09
N PRO A 28 -3.30 -1.91 -7.37
CA PRO A 28 -4.09 -1.05 -6.49
C PRO A 28 -4.77 0.10 -7.24
N ASN A 29 -5.79 0.69 -6.62
CA ASN A 29 -6.45 1.90 -7.13
C ASN A 29 -6.00 3.20 -6.42
N ALA A 30 -5.17 3.09 -5.38
CA ALA A 30 -4.54 4.21 -4.70
C ALA A 30 -3.05 3.98 -4.44
N ALA A 31 -2.32 5.08 -4.22
CA ALA A 31 -0.89 5.06 -3.93
C ALA A 31 -0.54 5.94 -2.72
N PHE A 32 0.51 5.53 -1.99
CA PHE A 32 1.16 6.39 -1.02
C PHE A 32 2.01 7.45 -1.74
N VAL A 33 1.80 8.71 -1.38
CA VAL A 33 2.57 9.83 -1.93
C VAL A 33 3.18 10.66 -0.82
N GLU A 34 4.45 11.00 -0.97
CA GLU A 34 5.12 11.94 -0.09
C GLU A 34 4.66 13.37 -0.43
N LEU A 35 4.11 14.06 0.56
CA LEU A 35 3.77 15.47 0.46
C LEU A 35 4.59 16.26 1.47
N GLN A 36 5.40 17.18 0.96
CA GLN A 36 6.03 18.20 1.77
C GLN A 36 5.03 19.33 2.05
N ASN A 37 4.69 19.52 3.33
CA ASN A 37 3.93 20.66 3.82
C ASN A 37 4.80 21.52 4.74
N ARG A 38 5.32 22.62 4.19
CA ARG A 38 6.27 23.53 4.85
C ARG A 38 7.50 22.77 5.34
N THR A 39 7.65 22.66 6.66
CA THR A 39 8.74 21.96 7.35
C THR A 39 8.41 20.52 7.71
N SER A 40 7.19 20.06 7.43
CA SER A 40 6.75 18.68 7.70
C SER A 40 6.60 17.88 6.41
N VAL A 41 6.96 16.61 6.47
CA VAL A 41 6.68 15.63 5.42
C VAL A 41 5.57 14.73 5.91
N LYS A 42 4.58 14.46 5.05
CA LYS A 42 3.45 13.57 5.34
C LYS A 42 3.32 12.57 4.20
N VAL A 43 2.85 11.37 4.52
CA VAL A 43 2.42 10.40 3.52
C VAL A 43 0.91 10.52 3.38
N LEU A 44 0.43 10.75 2.16
CA LEU A 44 -0.98 10.76 1.82
C LEU A 44 -1.33 9.54 0.98
N VAL A 45 -2.62 9.23 0.94
CA VAL A 45 -3.19 8.25 0.01
C VAL A 45 -3.84 9.03 -1.12
N LYS A 46 -3.41 8.79 -2.35
CA LYS A 46 -3.93 9.45 -3.55
C LYS A 46 -4.51 8.38 -4.47
N MET A 47 -5.75 8.59 -4.93
CA MET A 47 -6.33 7.77 -6.00
C MET A 47 -5.47 7.88 -7.26
N ILE A 48 -5.15 6.73 -7.84
CA ILE A 48 -4.45 6.65 -9.13
C ILE A 48 -5.40 6.22 -10.26
N ASP A 49 -6.54 5.63 -9.90
CA ASP A 49 -7.61 5.25 -10.81
C ASP A 49 -8.98 5.75 -10.34
N ASP A 50 -9.91 5.90 -11.29
CA ASP A 50 -11.31 6.18 -11.00
C ASP A 50 -11.99 4.92 -10.43
N VAL A 51 -12.67 5.07 -9.29
CA VAL A 51 -13.36 3.96 -8.61
C VAL A 51 -14.83 4.26 -8.42
N LYS A 52 -15.65 3.22 -8.47
CA LYS A 52 -17.08 3.31 -8.16
C LYS A 52 -17.29 3.42 -6.65
N ALA A 53 -18.37 4.08 -6.23
CA ALA A 53 -18.76 4.10 -4.83
C ALA A 53 -18.97 2.68 -4.29
N GLY A 54 -18.39 2.41 -3.11
CA GLY A 54 -18.44 1.09 -2.46
C GLY A 54 -17.31 0.14 -2.86
N ALA A 55 -16.45 0.49 -3.83
CA ALA A 55 -15.22 -0.26 -4.08
C ALA A 55 -14.25 -0.13 -2.89
N GLU A 56 -13.53 -1.21 -2.59
CA GLU A 56 -12.43 -1.15 -1.62
C GLU A 56 -11.29 -0.28 -2.17
N ILE A 57 -10.69 0.52 -1.30
CA ILE A 57 -9.50 1.31 -1.62
C ILE A 57 -8.28 0.49 -1.21
N THR A 58 -7.42 0.20 -2.17
CA THR A 58 -6.24 -0.64 -1.98
C THR A 58 -4.96 0.10 -2.37
N VAL A 59 -3.83 -0.33 -1.80
CA VAL A 59 -2.51 0.26 -2.05
C VAL A 59 -1.45 -0.83 -2.29
N HIS A 60 -0.37 -0.50 -3.00
CA HIS A 60 0.78 -1.41 -3.10
C HIS A 60 1.66 -1.27 -1.84
N TYR A 61 1.93 -2.36 -1.12
CA TYR A 61 2.79 -2.34 0.07
C TYR A 61 4.29 -2.44 -0.25
N GLY A 62 4.62 -2.80 -1.49
CA GLY A 62 5.98 -3.10 -1.95
C GLY A 62 6.08 -4.55 -2.40
N ASP A 63 7.17 -4.86 -3.10
CA ASP A 63 7.38 -6.19 -3.69
C ASP A 63 7.71 -7.26 -2.65
N GLU A 64 8.07 -6.84 -1.43
CA GLU A 64 8.42 -7.70 -0.31
C GLU A 64 7.42 -7.51 0.84
N THR A 65 6.60 -8.53 1.09
CA THR A 65 5.65 -8.58 2.21
C THR A 65 5.99 -9.73 3.15
N TRP A 66 5.77 -9.53 4.46
CA TRP A 66 5.94 -10.58 5.48
C TRP A 66 4.75 -11.55 5.55
N PHE A 67 3.71 -11.30 4.76
CA PHE A 67 2.50 -12.10 4.62
C PHE A 67 2.29 -12.49 3.16
N LYS A 68 1.49 -13.54 2.94
CA LYS A 68 1.10 -13.98 1.60
C LYS A 68 -0.02 -13.09 1.07
N CYS A 69 0.18 -12.50 -0.11
CA CYS A 69 -0.84 -11.67 -0.75
C CYS A 69 -2.10 -12.50 -1.04
N ALA A 70 -3.26 -11.89 -0.78
CA ALA A 70 -4.58 -12.49 -0.98
C ALA A 70 -5.49 -11.57 -1.81
N CYS A 71 -4.92 -10.66 -2.60
CA CYS A 71 -5.69 -9.94 -3.60
C CYS A 71 -6.13 -10.91 -4.71
N ASP A 72 -7.13 -10.53 -5.51
CA ASP A 72 -7.75 -11.40 -6.52
C ASP A 72 -6.71 -12.11 -7.40
N ASN A 73 -5.74 -11.37 -7.96
CA ASN A 73 -4.68 -11.93 -8.80
C ASN A 73 -3.85 -13.01 -8.08
N CYS A 74 -3.47 -12.78 -6.82
CA CYS A 74 -2.64 -13.71 -6.07
C CYS A 74 -3.44 -14.88 -5.50
N TRP A 75 -4.75 -14.71 -5.29
CA TRP A 75 -5.60 -15.79 -4.78
C TRP A 75 -5.70 -16.92 -5.81
N GLU A 76 -5.92 -16.59 -7.09
CA GLU A 76 -6.03 -17.57 -8.17
C GLU A 76 -4.74 -18.35 -8.42
N GLU A 77 -3.58 -17.69 -8.32
CA GLU A 77 -2.26 -18.34 -8.45
C GLU A 77 -2.03 -19.42 -7.37
N ASN A 78 -2.59 -19.23 -6.17
CA ASN A 78 -2.42 -20.18 -5.08
C ASN A 78 -3.25 -21.45 -5.23
N GLU A 79 -4.33 -21.42 -6.01
CA GLU A 79 -5.16 -22.60 -6.28
C GLU A 79 -4.48 -23.53 -7.30
N ALA A 80 -3.72 -22.96 -8.25
CA ALA A 80 -2.93 -23.71 -9.23
C ALA A 80 -1.78 -24.52 -8.62
N ASP A 81 -1.26 -24.11 -7.45
CA ASP A 81 -0.20 -24.82 -6.71
C ASP A 81 -0.74 -25.95 -5.81
N THR A 82 -2.07 -26.13 -5.72
CA THR A 82 -2.69 -27.18 -4.87
C THR A 82 -3.13 -28.42 -5.64
N VAL A 83 -2.83 -28.50 -6.94
CA VAL A 83 -3.07 -29.65 -7.81
C VAL A 83 -1.76 -30.40 -8.14
N GLU A 84 -1.19 -31.06 -7.13
CA GLU A 84 -0.30 -32.23 -7.29
C GLU A 84 -0.67 -33.34 -6.29
#